data_AF-A0A1U7NEW4-F1
#
_entry.id   AF-A0A1U7NEW4-F1
#
_cell.length_a   1.000
_cell.length_b   1.000
_cell.length_c   1.000
_cell.angle_alpha   90.00
_cell.angle_beta   90.00
_cell.angle_gamma   90.00
#
_symmetry.space_group_name_H-M   'P 1'
#
loop_
_entity.id
_entity.type
_entity.pdbx_description
1 polymer ?
#
loop_
_entity_poly.entity_id
_entity_poly.type
_entity_poly.pdbx_seq_one_letter_code
_entity_poly.pdbx_strand_id
1 'polypeptide(L)'
;MMKFPDIDFDAIGRMVDLLDDNQKEKITSMASDLMNHTMNNLNPEDADQNPEDQSLDYTEYFNISDDLVSKLDSDALSALEAASDLAQFYDEIPEADLSASVLFLSKAALITLRNKAGKILKNNQIDGFNSPQFMSLGEFLTQISNLDNKKLNKLLCLTEGQLKKIQNELMQIELLLSRSQFDTIRKEDLDYAKSILIDDQLLLDLANIKFVAESADFIL
;
A
#
# COMPACT_ATOMS: atom_id res chain seq x y z
N MET A 1 -27.31 -2.37 5.62
CA MET A 1 -26.75 -2.42 6.99
C MET A 1 -27.76 -3.14 7.87
N MET A 2 -27.51 -4.41 8.20
CA MET A 2 -28.39 -5.19 9.07
C MET A 2 -28.23 -4.63 10.49
N LYS A 3 -29.29 -4.03 11.05
CA LYS A 3 -29.28 -3.60 12.46
C LYS A 3 -29.45 -4.86 13.30
N PHE A 4 -28.49 -5.14 14.19
CA PHE A 4 -28.65 -6.15 15.23
C PHE A 4 -29.95 -5.85 15.98
N PRO A 5 -30.88 -6.82 16.14
CA PRO A 5 -32.14 -6.57 16.79
C PRO A 5 -31.92 -6.30 18.28
N ASP A 6 -32.75 -5.41 18.83
CA ASP A 6 -32.81 -4.99 20.22
C ASP A 6 -32.83 -6.20 21.18
N ILE A 7 -31.67 -6.56 21.73
CA ILE A 7 -31.61 -7.50 22.86
C ILE A 7 -32.01 -6.71 24.11
N ASP A 8 -33.21 -6.96 24.61
CA ASP A 8 -33.70 -6.39 25.87
C ASP A 8 -33.11 -7.15 27.06
N PHE A 9 -31.98 -6.66 27.57
CA PHE A 9 -31.27 -7.26 28.71
C PHE A 9 -32.09 -7.23 30.01
N ASP A 10 -33.08 -6.33 30.13
CA ASP A 10 -33.98 -6.28 31.28
C ASP A 10 -35.04 -7.40 31.23
N ALA A 11 -35.37 -7.89 30.04
CA ALA A 11 -36.21 -9.09 29.87
C ALA A 11 -35.42 -10.37 30.22
N ILE A 12 -34.13 -10.42 29.86
CA ILE A 12 -33.24 -11.54 30.18
C ILE A 12 -33.03 -11.64 31.70
N GLY A 13 -32.79 -10.52 32.39
CA GLY A 13 -32.64 -10.51 33.85
C GLY A 13 -33.87 -11.06 34.58
N ARG A 14 -35.07 -10.66 34.13
CA ARG A 14 -36.34 -11.19 34.68
C ARG A 14 -36.55 -12.68 34.43
N MET A 15 -36.05 -13.21 33.31
CA MET A 15 -36.10 -14.66 33.04
C MET A 15 -35.13 -15.42 33.92
N VAL A 16 -33.92 -14.90 34.16
CA VAL A 16 -32.93 -15.52 35.05
C VAL A 16 -33.44 -15.56 36.48
N ASP A 17 -34.12 -14.52 36.96
CA ASP A 17 -34.68 -14.47 38.32
C ASP A 17 -35.75 -15.53 38.58
N LEU A 18 -36.48 -15.95 37.55
CA LEU A 18 -37.53 -16.97 37.61
C LEU A 18 -37.00 -18.42 37.61
N LEU A 19 -35.70 -18.62 37.39
CA LEU A 19 -35.08 -19.95 37.40
C LEU A 19 -34.81 -20.45 38.82
N ASP A 20 -34.84 -21.78 38.99
CA ASP A 20 -34.44 -22.41 40.24
C ASP A 20 -32.92 -22.29 40.47
N ASP A 21 -32.48 -22.48 41.71
CA ASP A 21 -31.08 -22.27 42.11
C ASP A 21 -30.11 -23.20 41.34
N ASN A 22 -30.54 -24.42 40.98
CA ASN A 22 -29.71 -25.35 40.20
C ASN A 22 -29.54 -24.91 38.74
N GLN A 23 -30.59 -24.32 38.15
CA GLN A 23 -30.55 -23.78 36.78
C GLN A 23 -29.77 -22.48 36.72
N LYS A 24 -29.87 -21.63 37.76
CA LYS A 24 -29.02 -20.44 37.93
C LYS A 24 -27.56 -20.83 38.03
N GLU A 25 -27.21 -21.78 38.90
CA GLU A 25 -25.83 -22.28 39.01
C GLU A 25 -25.31 -22.85 37.68
N LYS A 26 -26.13 -23.58 36.93
CA LYS A 26 -25.75 -24.14 35.63
C LYS A 26 -25.53 -23.08 34.55
N ILE A 27 -26.33 -22.01 34.55
CA ILE A 27 -26.15 -20.89 33.61
C ILE A 27 -24.93 -20.06 34.03
N THR A 28 -24.73 -19.84 35.32
CA THR A 28 -23.54 -19.16 35.83
C THR A 28 -22.27 -19.97 35.55
N SER A 29 -22.32 -21.30 35.67
CA SER A 29 -21.18 -22.16 35.30
C SER A 29 -20.93 -22.13 33.80
N MET A 30 -21.97 -22.21 32.96
CA MET A 30 -21.82 -22.09 31.50
C MET A 30 -21.31 -20.71 31.06
N ALA A 31 -21.77 -19.63 31.70
CA ALA A 31 -21.30 -18.28 31.44
C ALA A 31 -19.85 -18.10 31.91
N SER A 32 -19.48 -18.67 33.06
CA SER A 32 -18.11 -18.69 33.55
C SER A 32 -17.21 -19.54 32.66
N ASP A 33 -17.69 -20.67 32.15
CA ASP A 33 -16.94 -21.53 31.21
C ASP A 33 -16.76 -20.82 29.87
N LEU A 34 -17.79 -20.15 29.35
CA LEU A 34 -17.68 -19.29 28.16
C LEU A 34 -16.74 -18.13 28.38
N MET A 35 -16.80 -17.44 29.52
CA MET A 35 -15.92 -16.32 29.85
C MET A 35 -14.48 -16.78 30.08
N ASN A 36 -14.27 -17.95 30.68
CA ASN A 36 -12.96 -18.57 30.84
C ASN A 36 -12.42 -19.08 29.50
N HIS A 37 -13.24 -19.65 28.63
CA HIS A 37 -12.85 -19.99 27.26
C HIS A 37 -12.50 -18.74 26.44
N THR A 38 -13.27 -17.66 26.60
CA THR A 38 -13.02 -16.41 25.88
C THR A 38 -11.79 -15.70 26.45
N MET A 39 -11.57 -15.69 27.77
CA MET A 39 -10.38 -15.12 28.43
C MET A 39 -9.11 -15.95 28.20
N ASN A 40 -9.20 -17.28 28.20
CA ASN A 40 -8.08 -18.16 27.85
C ASN A 40 -7.74 -18.09 26.35
N ASN A 41 -8.69 -17.69 25.50
CA ASN A 41 -8.46 -17.38 24.09
C ASN A 41 -8.19 -15.86 23.84
N LEU A 42 -8.19 -15.04 24.89
CA LEU A 42 -7.88 -13.60 24.87
C LEU A 42 -6.66 -13.31 25.76
N ASN A 43 -5.65 -14.19 25.73
CA ASN A 43 -4.31 -13.71 26.01
C ASN A 43 -3.97 -12.70 24.91
N PRO A 44 -3.63 -11.44 25.23
CA PRO A 44 -3.23 -10.45 24.23
C PRO A 44 -2.01 -10.88 23.41
N GLU A 45 -1.25 -11.87 23.89
CA GLU A 45 -0.10 -12.49 23.22
C GLU A 45 -0.48 -13.68 22.31
N ASP A 46 -1.71 -14.20 22.39
CA ASP A 46 -2.19 -15.36 21.61
C ASP A 46 -3.25 -14.99 20.55
N ALA A 47 -3.73 -13.73 20.51
CA ALA A 47 -4.53 -13.22 19.38
C ALA A 47 -3.75 -13.21 18.05
N ASP A 48 -2.42 -13.28 18.12
CA ASP A 48 -1.46 -13.41 17.01
C ASP A 48 -1.15 -14.88 16.63
N GLN A 49 -1.74 -15.87 17.33
CA GLN A 49 -1.33 -17.28 17.20
C GLN A 49 -2.42 -18.20 16.63
N ASN A 50 -3.29 -17.69 15.75
CA ASN A 50 -4.06 -18.56 14.87
C ASN A 50 -3.15 -18.93 13.68
N PRO A 51 -2.68 -20.19 13.50
CA PRO A 51 -1.73 -20.55 12.44
C PRO A 51 -2.29 -20.34 11.02
N GLU A 52 -3.61 -20.19 10.89
CA GLU A 52 -4.33 -19.95 9.63
C GLU A 52 -4.34 -18.46 9.21
N ASP A 53 -3.94 -17.52 10.08
CA ASP A 53 -3.92 -16.06 9.81
C ASP A 53 -2.49 -15.46 9.84
N GLN A 54 -1.46 -16.26 9.55
CA GLN A 54 -0.09 -15.73 9.43
C GLN A 54 0.12 -15.08 8.07
N SER A 55 -0.52 -13.92 7.83
CA SER A 55 -0.13 -13.04 6.73
C SER A 55 1.29 -12.54 6.99
N LEU A 56 2.16 -12.66 6.00
CA LEU A 56 3.50 -12.09 6.05
C LEU A 56 3.40 -10.57 6.18
N ASP A 57 4.30 -9.96 6.95
CA ASP A 57 4.46 -8.51 6.91
C ASP A 57 4.78 -8.06 5.48
N TYR A 58 4.28 -6.91 5.05
CA TYR A 58 4.43 -6.45 3.67
C TYR A 58 5.91 -6.30 3.24
N THR A 59 6.81 -6.02 4.19
CA THR A 59 8.25 -5.96 3.90
C THR A 59 8.81 -7.35 3.63
N GLU A 60 8.36 -8.38 4.34
CA GLU A 60 8.74 -9.76 4.11
C GLU A 60 8.13 -10.28 2.80
N TYR A 61 6.84 -10.04 2.59
CA TYR A 61 6.10 -10.48 1.40
C TYR A 61 6.72 -9.98 0.09
N PHE A 62 7.03 -8.67 0.06
CA PHE A 62 7.65 -8.05 -1.11
C PHE A 62 9.17 -8.08 -1.10
N ASN A 63 9.82 -8.62 -0.06
CA ASN A 63 11.27 -8.61 0.11
C ASN A 63 11.86 -7.18 0.07
N ILE A 64 11.23 -6.26 0.81
CA ILE A 64 11.59 -4.84 0.88
C ILE A 64 12.70 -4.64 1.91
N SER A 65 13.82 -4.06 1.49
CA SER A 65 14.92 -3.73 2.40
C SER A 65 14.60 -2.57 3.35
N ASP A 66 15.20 -2.60 4.56
CA ASP A 66 15.10 -1.51 5.55
C ASP A 66 15.56 -0.14 4.99
N ASP A 67 16.56 -0.12 4.10
CA ASP A 67 17.03 1.12 3.45
C ASP A 67 15.90 1.75 2.64
N LEU A 68 15.14 0.95 1.89
CA LEU A 68 14.00 1.44 1.13
C LEU A 68 12.89 1.92 2.06
N VAL A 69 12.55 1.15 3.10
CA VAL A 69 11.53 1.55 4.08
C VAL A 69 11.85 2.91 4.71
N SER A 70 13.11 3.14 5.08
CA SER A 70 13.55 4.39 5.71
C SER A 70 13.47 5.63 4.80
N LYS A 71 13.37 5.45 3.48
CA LYS A 71 13.40 6.51 2.47
C LYS A 71 12.03 6.87 1.91
N LEU A 72 11.05 5.98 2.09
CA LEU A 72 9.69 6.16 1.61
C LEU A 72 8.84 6.95 2.62
N ASP A 73 7.90 7.73 2.10
CA ASP A 73 6.91 8.43 2.92
C ASP A 73 5.87 7.43 3.46
N SER A 74 5.23 7.74 4.59
CA SER A 74 4.21 6.89 5.21
C SER A 74 3.10 6.49 4.25
N ASP A 75 2.65 7.41 3.39
CA ASP A 75 1.57 7.13 2.43
C ASP A 75 2.00 6.13 1.34
N ALA A 76 3.30 6.11 0.98
CA ALA A 76 3.83 5.12 0.05
C ALA A 76 3.97 3.75 0.73
N LEU A 77 4.38 3.72 2.01
CA LEU A 77 4.42 2.49 2.81
C LEU A 77 3.02 1.89 3.00
N SER A 78 2.02 2.69 3.35
CA SER A 78 0.63 2.23 3.45
C SER A 78 0.07 1.72 2.11
N ALA A 79 0.55 2.25 0.99
CA ALA A 79 0.17 1.72 -0.32
C ALA A 79 0.83 0.35 -0.58
N LEU A 80 2.08 0.13 -0.16
CA LEU A 80 2.74 -1.18 -0.25
C LEU A 80 2.08 -2.21 0.65
N GLU A 81 1.72 -1.83 1.87
CA GLU A 81 0.96 -2.66 2.81
C GLU A 81 -0.38 -3.10 2.20
N ALA A 82 -1.19 -2.15 1.74
CA ALA A 82 -2.46 -2.45 1.09
C ALA A 82 -2.32 -3.34 -0.16
N ALA A 83 -1.23 -3.19 -0.93
CA ALA A 83 -0.94 -4.07 -2.06
C ALA A 83 -0.66 -5.50 -1.61
N SER A 84 0.08 -5.66 -0.51
CA SER A 84 0.44 -6.95 0.07
C SER A 84 -0.80 -7.63 0.66
N ASP A 85 -1.58 -6.93 1.48
CA ASP A 85 -2.81 -7.47 2.09
C ASP A 85 -3.75 -8.04 1.04
N LEU A 86 -3.97 -7.29 -0.04
CA LEU A 86 -4.83 -7.72 -1.13
C LEU A 86 -4.24 -8.90 -1.91
N ALA A 87 -2.92 -8.93 -2.10
CA ALA A 87 -2.28 -10.05 -2.79
C ALA A 87 -2.38 -11.34 -1.97
N GLN A 88 -2.07 -11.25 -0.68
CA GLN A 88 -2.13 -12.36 0.27
C GLN A 88 -3.56 -12.88 0.45
N PHE A 89 -4.55 -11.99 0.51
CA PHE A 89 -5.96 -12.35 0.58
C PHE A 89 -6.41 -13.25 -0.60
N TYR A 90 -5.76 -13.11 -1.77
CA TYR A 90 -6.09 -13.86 -2.97
C TYR A 90 -5.06 -14.96 -3.33
N ASP A 91 -4.01 -15.19 -2.53
CA ASP A 91 -2.91 -16.09 -2.90
C ASP A 91 -3.38 -17.55 -3.10
N GLU A 92 -4.45 -17.98 -2.44
CA GLU A 92 -5.03 -19.33 -2.62
C GLU A 92 -6.01 -19.44 -3.81
N ILE A 93 -6.27 -18.35 -4.53
CA ILE A 93 -7.23 -18.31 -5.64
C ILE A 93 -6.45 -18.06 -6.95
N PRO A 94 -6.11 -19.11 -7.72
CA PRO A 94 -5.27 -18.98 -8.93
C PRO A 94 -5.85 -18.03 -9.98
N GLU A 95 -7.18 -17.95 -10.05
CA GLU A 95 -7.89 -17.14 -11.04
C GLU A 95 -8.38 -15.80 -10.46
N ALA A 96 -7.88 -15.38 -9.29
CA ALA A 96 -8.18 -14.06 -8.75
C ALA A 96 -7.66 -12.95 -9.67
N ASP A 97 -8.32 -11.81 -9.57
CA ASP A 97 -7.90 -10.58 -10.23
C ASP A 97 -7.11 -9.71 -9.24
N LEU A 98 -5.83 -9.52 -9.51
CA LEU A 98 -4.89 -8.78 -8.66
C LEU A 98 -4.75 -7.31 -9.10
N SER A 99 -5.68 -6.81 -9.90
CA SER A 99 -5.70 -5.42 -10.38
C SER A 99 -5.62 -4.40 -9.25
N ALA A 100 -6.28 -4.66 -8.12
CA ALA A 100 -6.22 -3.79 -6.96
C ALA A 100 -4.82 -3.74 -6.33
N SER A 101 -4.12 -4.88 -6.22
CA SER A 101 -2.75 -4.94 -5.72
C SER A 101 -1.79 -4.15 -6.63
N VAL A 102 -1.91 -4.30 -7.95
CA VAL A 102 -1.10 -3.54 -8.93
C VAL A 102 -1.43 -2.04 -8.87
N LEU A 103 -2.69 -1.67 -8.67
CA LEU A 103 -3.08 -0.27 -8.45
C LEU A 103 -2.35 0.33 -7.25
N PHE A 104 -2.28 -0.40 -6.13
CA PHE A 104 -1.62 0.07 -4.92
C PHE A 104 -0.08 0.11 -5.05
N LEU A 105 0.54 -0.87 -5.72
CA LEU A 105 1.95 -0.81 -6.10
C LEU A 105 2.26 0.43 -6.96
N SER A 106 1.44 0.67 -7.98
CA SER A 106 1.57 1.85 -8.86
C SER A 106 1.37 3.16 -8.09
N LYS A 107 0.46 3.16 -7.11
CA LYS A 107 0.22 4.30 -6.21
C LYS A 107 1.46 4.60 -5.34
N ALA A 108 2.17 3.59 -4.83
CA ALA A 108 3.41 3.79 -4.08
C ALA A 108 4.48 4.51 -4.92
N ALA A 109 4.64 4.11 -6.19
CA ALA A 109 5.54 4.79 -7.13
C ALA A 109 5.11 6.24 -7.39
N LEU A 110 3.82 6.45 -7.64
CA LEU A 110 3.27 7.78 -7.92
C LEU A 110 3.42 8.73 -6.72
N ILE A 111 3.16 8.27 -5.50
CA ILE A 111 3.33 9.08 -4.28
C ILE A 111 4.80 9.50 -4.14
N THR A 112 5.73 8.55 -4.28
CA THR A 112 7.16 8.82 -4.20
C THR A 112 7.60 9.80 -5.28
N LEU A 113 7.17 9.60 -6.52
CA LEU A 113 7.47 10.48 -7.65
C LEU A 113 6.95 11.90 -7.42
N ARG A 114 5.69 12.05 -6.98
CA ARG A 114 5.07 13.34 -6.65
C ARG A 114 5.83 14.07 -5.54
N ASN A 115 6.22 13.35 -4.49
CA ASN A 115 6.88 13.93 -3.34
C ASN A 115 8.34 14.29 -3.58
N LYS A 116 9.04 13.52 -4.41
CA LYS A 116 10.46 13.75 -4.71
C LYS A 116 10.61 14.63 -5.94
N ALA A 117 10.36 14.09 -7.13
CA ALA A 117 10.52 14.83 -8.39
C ALA A 117 9.46 15.94 -8.54
N GLY A 118 8.18 15.64 -8.30
CA GLY A 118 7.08 16.59 -8.50
C GLY A 118 7.26 17.89 -7.71
N LYS A 119 7.61 17.81 -6.42
CA LYS A 119 7.90 18.99 -5.59
C LYS A 119 9.07 19.81 -6.15
N ILE A 120 10.14 19.17 -6.59
CA ILE A 120 11.31 19.84 -7.17
C ILE A 120 10.91 20.59 -8.45
N LEU A 121 10.20 19.92 -9.36
CA LEU A 121 9.78 20.48 -10.64
C LEU A 121 8.81 21.66 -10.46
N LYS A 122 7.86 21.55 -9.52
CA LYS A 122 6.97 22.65 -9.15
C LYS A 122 7.73 23.86 -8.59
N ASN A 123 8.65 23.63 -7.65
CA ASN A 123 9.40 24.70 -7.01
C ASN A 123 10.32 25.45 -7.99
N ASN A 124 10.78 24.77 -9.04
CA ASN A 124 11.58 25.35 -10.12
C ASN A 124 10.72 25.84 -11.30
N GLN A 125 9.40 25.95 -11.14
CA GLN A 125 8.46 26.50 -12.12
C GLN A 125 8.60 25.84 -13.50
N ILE A 126 8.80 24.52 -13.52
CA ILE A 126 8.84 23.76 -14.76
C ILE A 126 7.43 23.68 -15.33
N ASP A 127 7.27 24.10 -16.59
CA ASP A 127 6.02 24.03 -17.31
C ASP A 127 5.43 22.61 -17.27
N GLY A 128 4.12 22.53 -17.05
CA GLY A 128 3.41 21.27 -16.83
C GLY A 128 3.35 20.83 -15.36
N PHE A 129 4.22 21.34 -14.47
CA PHE A 129 4.31 20.93 -13.05
C PHE A 129 3.69 21.90 -12.03
N ASN A 130 2.59 22.56 -12.40
CA ASN A 130 1.89 23.48 -11.50
C ASN A 130 1.23 22.77 -10.30
N SER A 131 0.71 21.57 -10.53
CA SER A 131 -0.04 20.79 -9.53
C SER A 131 0.34 19.30 -9.54
N PRO A 132 1.61 18.94 -9.31
CA PRO A 132 2.09 17.56 -9.31
C PRO A 132 1.31 16.66 -8.36
N GLN A 133 0.79 17.18 -7.24
CA GLN A 133 0.02 16.40 -6.28
C GLN A 133 -1.25 15.76 -6.86
N PHE A 134 -1.77 16.27 -7.98
CA PHE A 134 -2.97 15.76 -8.64
C PHE A 134 -2.69 15.00 -9.94
N MET A 135 -1.44 14.99 -10.42
CA MET A 135 -1.14 14.35 -11.71
C MET A 135 -1.13 12.84 -11.61
N SER A 136 -1.76 12.13 -12.55
CA SER A 136 -1.60 10.68 -12.70
C SER A 136 -0.17 10.29 -13.08
N LEU A 137 0.14 8.99 -13.01
CA LEU A 137 1.43 8.46 -13.43
C LEU A 137 1.65 8.69 -14.95
N GLY A 138 0.64 8.42 -15.78
CA GLY A 138 0.66 8.74 -17.21
C GLY A 138 0.83 10.24 -17.53
N GLU A 139 0.20 11.13 -16.76
CA GLU A 139 0.41 12.58 -16.91
C GLU A 139 1.86 12.96 -16.56
N PHE A 140 2.40 12.44 -15.46
CA PHE A 140 3.81 12.65 -15.08
C PHE A 140 4.77 12.21 -16.19
N LEU A 141 4.57 11.00 -16.72
CA LEU A 141 5.39 10.43 -17.80
C LEU A 141 5.33 11.29 -19.06
N THR A 142 4.14 11.73 -19.45
CA THR A 142 3.94 12.59 -20.62
C THR A 142 4.68 13.92 -20.44
N GLN A 143 4.53 14.56 -19.29
CA GLN A 143 5.22 15.83 -19.01
C GLN A 143 6.74 15.66 -18.98
N ILE A 144 7.25 14.64 -18.29
CA ILE A 144 8.69 14.34 -18.22
C ILE A 144 9.28 14.07 -19.61
N SER A 145 8.55 13.36 -20.48
CA SER A 145 9.01 13.01 -21.84
C SER A 145 9.06 14.21 -22.78
N ASN A 146 8.27 15.26 -22.52
CA ASN A 146 8.24 16.48 -23.31
C ASN A 146 9.32 17.49 -22.91
N LEU A 147 10.01 17.28 -21.79
CA LEU A 147 11.07 18.16 -21.29
C LEU A 147 12.43 17.82 -21.90
N ASP A 148 13.33 18.81 -21.93
CA ASP A 148 14.74 18.55 -22.26
C ASP A 148 15.39 17.68 -21.17
N ASN A 149 15.78 16.46 -21.56
CA ASN A 149 16.45 15.49 -20.69
C ASN A 149 17.72 16.06 -20.03
N LYS A 150 18.47 16.96 -20.67
CA LYS A 150 19.66 17.57 -20.04
C LYS A 150 19.28 18.46 -18.87
N LYS A 151 18.25 19.30 -19.07
CA LYS A 151 17.70 20.17 -18.03
C LYS A 151 17.15 19.35 -16.87
N LEU A 152 16.40 18.29 -17.18
CA LEU A 152 15.80 17.41 -16.18
C LEU A 152 16.83 16.64 -15.36
N ASN A 153 17.85 16.07 -16.02
CA ASN A 153 18.98 15.40 -15.38
C ASN A 153 19.68 16.31 -14.37
N LYS A 154 19.97 17.55 -14.77
CA LYS A 154 20.62 18.53 -13.88
C LYS A 154 19.75 18.87 -12.67
N LEU A 155 18.45 19.08 -12.87
CA LEU A 155 17.52 19.44 -11.79
C LEU A 155 17.30 18.30 -10.78
N LEU A 156 17.17 17.07 -11.27
CA LEU A 156 16.86 15.89 -10.45
C LEU A 156 18.12 15.13 -9.98
N CYS A 157 19.31 15.63 -10.33
CA CYS A 157 20.61 14.99 -10.02
C CYS A 157 20.71 13.55 -10.57
N LEU A 158 20.16 13.33 -11.76
CA LEU A 158 20.15 12.04 -12.43
C LEU A 158 21.16 12.03 -13.57
N THR A 159 21.83 10.91 -13.78
CA THR A 159 22.54 10.66 -15.04
C THR A 159 21.55 10.39 -16.17
N GLU A 160 21.97 10.58 -17.41
CA GLU A 160 21.11 10.27 -18.57
C GLU A 160 20.66 8.81 -18.60
N GLY A 161 21.52 7.89 -18.16
CA GLY A 161 21.17 6.47 -18.02
C GLY A 161 20.10 6.23 -16.96
N GLN A 162 20.21 6.87 -15.79
CA GLN A 162 19.23 6.75 -14.72
C GLN A 162 17.86 7.33 -15.11
N LEU A 163 17.83 8.51 -15.73
CA LEU A 163 16.56 9.10 -16.16
C LEU A 163 15.85 8.21 -17.19
N LYS A 164 16.59 7.69 -18.19
CA LYS A 164 16.04 6.76 -19.19
C LYS A 164 15.53 5.46 -18.56
N LYS A 165 16.28 4.90 -17.60
CA LYS A 165 15.86 3.73 -16.83
C LYS A 165 14.53 4.00 -16.12
N ILE A 166 14.47 5.06 -15.32
CA ILE A 166 13.26 5.47 -14.57
C ILE A 166 12.08 5.70 -15.52
N GLN A 167 12.27 6.40 -16.64
CA GLN A 167 11.21 6.63 -17.63
C GLN A 167 10.67 5.32 -18.20
N ASN A 168 11.55 4.38 -18.56
CA ASN A 168 11.16 3.08 -19.11
C ASN A 168 10.44 2.20 -18.08
N GLU A 169 10.89 2.20 -16.83
CA GLU A 169 10.28 1.41 -15.75
C GLU A 169 8.93 2.00 -15.34
N LEU A 170 8.82 3.32 -15.20
CA LEU A 170 7.54 3.99 -14.96
C LEU A 170 6.55 3.73 -16.11
N MET A 171 7.01 3.70 -17.36
CA MET A 171 6.16 3.35 -18.50
C MET A 171 5.62 1.91 -18.42
N GLN A 172 6.43 0.96 -17.94
CA GLN A 172 5.99 -0.43 -17.72
C GLN A 172 4.96 -0.50 -16.58
N ILE A 173 5.17 0.24 -15.49
CA ILE A 173 4.19 0.33 -14.39
C ILE A 173 2.88 0.98 -14.85
N GLU A 174 2.94 2.06 -15.63
CA GLU A 174 1.74 2.69 -16.18
C GLU A 174 0.98 1.76 -17.14
N LEU A 175 1.70 0.93 -17.91
CA LEU A 175 1.08 -0.07 -18.76
C LEU A 175 0.34 -1.13 -17.93
N LEU A 176 0.95 -1.63 -16.84
CA LEU A 176 0.31 -2.58 -15.93
C LEU A 176 -0.89 -1.96 -15.22
N LEU A 177 -0.78 -0.70 -14.79
CA LEU A 177 -1.88 0.06 -14.20
C LEU A 177 -3.03 0.23 -15.20
N SER A 178 -2.72 0.58 -16.45
CA SER A 178 -3.71 0.70 -17.52
C SER A 178 -4.39 -0.65 -17.79
N ARG A 179 -3.62 -1.74 -17.86
CA ARG A 179 -4.18 -3.10 -17.99
C ARG A 179 -5.08 -3.44 -16.81
N SER A 180 -4.72 -3.07 -15.59
CA SER A 180 -5.55 -3.28 -14.37
C SER A 180 -6.93 -2.61 -14.44
N GLN A 181 -7.11 -1.64 -15.35
CA GLN A 181 -8.41 -1.00 -15.58
C GLN A 181 -9.30 -1.77 -16.57
N PHE A 182 -8.71 -2.52 -17.51
CA PHE A 182 -9.42 -3.07 -18.66
C PHE A 182 -9.37 -4.60 -18.75
N ASP A 183 -8.36 -5.22 -18.17
CA ASP A 183 -8.07 -6.64 -18.22
C ASP A 183 -7.93 -7.23 -16.81
N THR A 184 -8.03 -8.55 -16.70
CA THR A 184 -7.70 -9.27 -15.47
C THR A 184 -6.18 -9.34 -15.29
N ILE A 185 -5.72 -9.01 -14.09
CA ILE A 185 -4.31 -9.07 -13.72
C ILE A 185 -4.05 -10.35 -12.95
N ARG A 186 -3.08 -11.12 -13.44
CA ARG A 186 -2.68 -12.40 -12.84
C ARG A 186 -1.47 -12.24 -11.93
N LYS A 187 -1.11 -13.33 -11.24
CA LYS A 187 0.05 -13.34 -10.34
C LYS A 187 1.34 -12.96 -11.05
N GLU A 188 1.51 -13.38 -12.31
CA GLU A 188 2.69 -13.03 -13.11
C GLU A 188 2.79 -11.53 -13.38
N ASP A 189 1.66 -10.85 -13.62
CA ASP A 189 1.63 -9.40 -13.80
C ASP A 189 1.98 -8.67 -12.49
N LEU A 190 1.49 -9.18 -11.35
CA LEU A 190 1.83 -8.66 -10.02
C LEU A 190 3.32 -8.86 -9.70
N ASP A 191 3.86 -10.06 -9.94
CA ASP A 191 5.26 -10.39 -9.71
C ASP A 191 6.18 -9.54 -10.60
N TYR A 192 5.75 -9.25 -11.83
CA TYR A 192 6.46 -8.33 -12.72
C TYR A 192 6.39 -6.86 -12.25
N ALA A 193 5.25 -6.41 -11.74
CA ALA A 193 5.17 -5.08 -11.10
C ALA A 193 6.10 -4.98 -9.89
N LYS A 194 6.12 -6.03 -9.05
CA LYS A 194 7.03 -6.16 -7.90
C LYS A 194 8.49 -6.11 -8.36
N SER A 195 8.85 -6.87 -9.39
CA SER A 195 10.24 -6.93 -9.85
C SER A 195 10.73 -5.56 -10.29
N ILE A 196 9.92 -4.80 -11.03
CA ILE A 196 10.30 -3.44 -11.44
C ILE A 196 10.44 -2.51 -10.22
N LEU A 197 9.48 -2.55 -9.29
CA LEU A 197 9.43 -1.59 -8.19
C LEU A 197 10.46 -1.85 -7.10
N ILE A 198 10.69 -3.12 -6.78
CA ILE A 198 11.50 -3.57 -5.65
C ILE A 198 12.85 -4.11 -6.14
N ASP A 199 12.85 -5.13 -6.99
CA ASP A 199 14.07 -5.85 -7.38
C ASP A 199 14.97 -5.00 -8.30
N ASP A 200 14.39 -4.33 -9.29
CA ASP A 200 15.06 -3.38 -10.18
C ASP A 200 15.24 -1.99 -9.53
N GLN A 201 14.77 -1.83 -8.30
CA GLN A 201 14.98 -0.68 -7.42
C GLN A 201 14.33 0.63 -7.90
N LEU A 202 13.28 0.59 -8.73
CA LEU A 202 12.62 1.83 -9.18
C LEU A 202 12.17 2.69 -7.98
N LEU A 203 11.53 2.11 -6.95
CA LEU A 203 11.10 2.89 -5.78
C LEU A 203 12.27 3.55 -5.04
N LEU A 204 13.40 2.85 -4.95
CA LEU A 204 14.60 3.39 -4.32
C LEU A 204 15.21 4.52 -5.17
N ASP A 205 15.27 4.34 -6.49
CA ASP A 205 15.73 5.35 -7.44
C ASP A 205 14.88 6.62 -7.34
N LEU A 206 13.55 6.48 -7.30
CA LEU A 206 12.62 7.59 -7.09
C LEU A 206 12.82 8.27 -5.73
N ALA A 207 12.97 7.48 -4.65
CA ALA A 207 13.13 7.99 -3.30
C ALA A 207 14.45 8.77 -3.11
N ASN A 208 15.47 8.42 -3.90
CA ASN A 208 16.80 9.04 -3.91
C ASN A 208 16.90 10.27 -4.81
N ILE A 209 15.86 10.63 -5.58
CA ILE A 209 15.85 11.87 -6.37
C ILE A 209 16.08 13.06 -5.42
N LYS A 210 17.06 13.89 -5.79
CA LYS A 210 17.50 15.06 -5.02
C LYS A 210 17.52 16.29 -5.90
N PHE A 211 17.47 17.44 -5.24
CA PHE A 211 17.70 18.73 -5.88
C PHE A 211 19.08 19.25 -5.50
N VAL A 212 19.85 19.71 -6.49
CA VAL A 212 21.04 20.53 -6.24
C VAL A 212 20.67 21.98 -6.53
N ALA A 213 20.68 22.80 -5.47
CA ALA A 213 20.61 24.24 -5.60
C ALA A 213 21.97 24.76 -6.10
N GLU A 214 22.26 24.61 -7.39
CA GLU A 214 23.40 25.27 -8.00
C GLU A 214 23.03 26.72 -8.35
N SER A 215 23.87 27.63 -7.87
CA SER A 215 23.80 29.09 -7.95
C SER A 215 23.40 29.64 -9.33
N ALA A 216 22.41 30.54 -9.30
CA ALA A 216 22.17 31.67 -10.19
C ALA A 216 21.93 31.46 -11.71
N ASP A 217 22.25 30.32 -12.32
CA ASP A 217 22.25 30.21 -13.79
C ASP A 217 21.05 29.47 -14.41
N PHE A 218 19.99 29.21 -13.64
CA PHE A 218 18.69 28.83 -14.21
C PHE A 218 17.89 30.09 -14.56
N ILE A 219 18.31 30.80 -15.61
CA ILE A 219 17.45 31.78 -16.26
C ILE A 219 16.56 30.99 -17.23
N LEU A 220 15.25 31.04 -16.98
CA LEU A 220 14.18 30.55 -17.85
C LEU A 220 14.20 31.25 -19.21
#